data_AF-A0A7R9I4H2-F1
#
_entry.id   AF-A0A7R9I4H2-F1
#
_cell.length_a   1.000
_cell.length_b   1.000
_cell.length_c   1.000
_cell.angle_alpha   90.00
_cell.angle_beta   90.00
_cell.angle_gamma   90.00
#
_symmetry.space_group_name_H-M   'P 1'
#
loop_
_entity.id
_entity.type
_entity.pdbx_description
1 polymer ?
#
loop_
_entity_poly.entity_id
_entity_poly.type
_entity_poly.pdbx_seq_one_letter_code
_entity_poly.pdbx_strand_id
1 'polypeptide(L)'
;MGKLKRSRQKYHFSKTKSPEAETVPDTPLLAESKLPLELPSDNIFSGVKITLEHLKQKLPDDDVASVVSSHKSKLDNSSRPTTKKEKIKNRKEAFLRKLNIAHNLKSETKERKKRQKTSVTGDMRPLLDALPSVSCKEKKQTFRAKIKKRSVPKMKQRQKAMLQEILVFQKILSDPTYEADPSGAVTNHIQDKIREEF
;
A
#
# COMPACT_ATOMS: atom_id res chain seq x y z
N MET A 1 29.37 40.24 19.50
CA MET A 1 29.30 39.13 18.52
C MET A 1 27.85 38.67 18.37
N GLY A 2 27.05 39.37 17.55
CA GLY A 2 25.61 39.13 17.42
C GLY A 2 25.29 37.97 16.48
N LYS A 3 24.35 37.09 16.87
CA LYS A 3 23.91 35.96 16.05
C LYS A 3 23.12 36.47 14.84
N LEU A 4 23.64 36.30 13.62
CA LEU A 4 22.87 36.55 12.39
C LEU A 4 21.68 35.58 12.33
N LYS A 5 20.46 36.14 12.38
CA LYS A 5 19.23 35.38 12.12
C LYS A 5 19.09 35.17 10.62
N ARG A 6 19.22 33.92 10.19
CA ARG A 6 19.00 33.51 8.79
C ARG A 6 17.51 33.64 8.45
N SER A 7 17.18 34.36 7.39
CA SER A 7 15.81 34.53 6.92
C SER A 7 15.25 33.18 6.46
N ARG A 8 14.06 32.84 6.97
CA ARG A 8 13.36 31.61 6.56
C ARG A 8 12.52 31.90 5.33
N GLN A 9 12.92 31.36 4.18
CA GLN A 9 12.07 31.36 2.99
C GLN A 9 10.93 30.34 3.17
N LYS A 10 9.69 30.78 2.94
CA LYS A 10 8.49 29.92 2.97
C LYS A 10 8.32 29.28 1.60
N TYR A 11 8.57 27.97 1.49
CA TYR A 11 8.33 27.17 0.29
C TYR A 11 6.90 26.61 0.24
N HIS A 12 5.89 27.47 0.33
CA HIS A 12 4.51 27.04 0.07
C HIS A 12 4.14 27.43 -1.35
N PHE A 13 4.14 26.46 -2.26
CA PHE A 13 3.48 26.59 -3.55
C PHE A 13 1.97 26.57 -3.30
N SER A 14 1.27 27.65 -3.68
CA SER A 14 -0.18 27.67 -3.69
C SER A 14 -0.66 26.63 -4.70
N LYS A 15 -1.52 25.72 -4.26
CA LYS A 15 -2.15 24.72 -5.13
C LYS A 15 -3.10 25.46 -6.06
N THR A 16 -2.70 25.73 -7.29
CA THR A 16 -3.60 26.20 -8.33
C THR A 16 -4.60 25.07 -8.65
N LYS A 17 -5.89 25.41 -8.56
CA LYS A 17 -7.00 24.54 -8.93
C LYS A 17 -7.07 24.57 -10.45
N SER A 18 -6.80 23.45 -11.12
CA SER A 18 -7.19 23.28 -12.52
C SER A 18 -8.72 23.17 -12.59
N PRO A 19 -9.40 23.87 -13.52
CA PRO A 19 -10.79 23.60 -13.82
C PRO A 19 -10.90 22.31 -14.66
N GLU A 20 -12.10 21.74 -14.69
CA GLU A 20 -12.55 20.62 -15.55
C GLU A 20 -12.15 19.20 -15.08
N ALA A 21 -13.01 18.65 -14.23
CA ALA A 21 -13.30 17.23 -14.24
C ALA A 21 -14.81 17.08 -14.48
N GLU A 22 -15.11 16.41 -15.59
CA GLU A 22 -16.41 16.17 -16.16
C GLU A 22 -17.35 15.42 -15.20
N THR A 23 -18.62 15.81 -15.23
CA THR A 23 -19.73 15.15 -14.55
C THR A 23 -20.00 13.79 -15.17
N VAL A 24 -19.81 12.72 -14.40
CA VAL A 24 -20.22 11.36 -14.76
C VAL A 24 -21.73 11.22 -14.51
N PRO A 25 -22.50 10.63 -15.44
CA PRO A 25 -23.95 10.69 -15.47
C PRO A 25 -24.64 9.77 -14.46
N ASP A 26 -25.88 10.15 -14.18
CA ASP A 26 -26.85 9.54 -13.29
C ASP A 26 -27.01 8.03 -13.52
N THR A 27 -27.02 7.28 -12.42
CA THR A 27 -27.47 5.89 -12.39
C THR A 27 -28.97 5.85 -12.07
N PRO A 28 -29.73 4.94 -12.70
CA PRO A 28 -31.17 5.10 -12.86
C PRO A 28 -31.95 4.76 -11.59
N LEU A 29 -33.05 5.51 -11.49
CA LEU A 29 -34.14 5.47 -10.54
C LEU A 29 -34.56 4.04 -10.13
N LEU A 30 -34.73 3.88 -8.82
CA LEU A 30 -35.41 2.76 -8.19
C LEU A 30 -36.82 2.63 -8.78
N ALA A 31 -37.13 1.43 -9.26
CA ALA A 31 -38.47 1.07 -9.72
C ALA A 31 -39.48 1.29 -8.60
N GLU A 32 -40.41 2.23 -8.80
CA GLU A 32 -41.58 2.38 -7.95
C GLU A 32 -42.45 1.13 -8.06
N SER A 33 -42.49 0.34 -6.98
CA SER A 33 -43.49 -0.69 -6.81
C SER A 33 -44.83 -0.01 -6.58
N LYS A 34 -45.66 0.02 -7.63
CA LYS A 34 -47.09 0.38 -7.52
C LYS A 34 -47.81 -0.71 -6.74
N LEU A 35 -47.83 -0.60 -5.42
CA LEU A 35 -48.84 -1.23 -4.58
C LEU A 35 -49.81 -0.13 -4.13
N PRO A 36 -51.14 -0.30 -4.26
CA PRO A 36 -52.08 0.70 -3.75
C PRO A 36 -52.01 0.69 -2.22
N LEU A 37 -51.45 1.74 -1.63
CA LEU A 37 -51.60 2.00 -0.21
C LEU A 37 -52.97 2.65 0.00
N GLU A 38 -53.98 1.84 0.30
CA GLU A 38 -55.24 2.35 0.81
C GLU A 38 -55.00 2.95 2.20
N LEU A 39 -55.16 4.27 2.31
CA LEU A 39 -55.12 4.96 3.59
C LEU A 39 -56.43 4.67 4.32
N PRO A 40 -56.40 4.16 5.56
CA PRO A 40 -57.63 4.00 6.34
C PRO A 40 -58.27 5.38 6.57
N SER A 41 -59.55 5.51 6.22
CA SER A 41 -60.33 6.76 6.33
C SER A 41 -60.65 7.16 7.77
N ASP A 42 -60.49 6.23 8.70
CA ASP A 42 -60.95 6.40 10.08
C ASP A 42 -59.82 6.91 10.97
N ASN A 43 -60.20 7.73 11.95
CA ASN A 43 -59.29 8.32 12.92
C ASN A 43 -58.59 7.23 13.75
N ILE A 44 -57.41 6.81 13.30
CA ILE A 44 -56.55 5.73 13.85
C ILE A 44 -56.28 5.95 15.35
N PHE A 45 -56.34 7.19 15.83
CA PHE A 45 -56.04 7.58 17.20
C PHE A 45 -57.27 7.77 18.11
N SER A 46 -58.49 7.47 17.63
CA SER A 46 -59.73 7.69 18.40
C SER A 46 -59.78 6.94 19.74
N GLY A 47 -59.01 5.86 19.92
CA GLY A 47 -58.89 5.11 21.16
C GLY A 47 -57.74 5.55 22.10
N VAL A 48 -56.88 6.48 21.68
CA VAL A 48 -55.67 6.81 22.44
C VAL A 48 -55.95 7.94 23.43
N LYS A 49 -56.04 7.59 24.71
CA LYS A 49 -56.18 8.55 25.81
C LYS A 49 -54.81 9.11 26.20
N ILE A 50 -54.38 10.17 25.51
CA ILE A 50 -53.15 10.89 25.82
C ILE A 50 -53.42 11.82 27.02
N THR A 51 -52.98 11.46 28.22
CA THR A 51 -53.04 12.35 29.39
C THR A 51 -51.73 13.13 29.52
N LEU A 52 -51.80 14.39 29.98
CA LEU A 52 -50.64 15.30 30.09
C LEU A 52 -49.51 14.75 30.97
N GLU A 53 -49.81 13.83 31.89
CA GLU A 53 -48.82 13.19 32.76
C GLU A 53 -47.88 12.26 32.00
N HIS A 54 -48.37 11.57 30.95
CA HIS A 54 -47.56 10.68 30.11
C HIS A 54 -46.68 11.44 29.09
N LEU A 55 -46.92 12.73 28.88
CA LEU A 55 -46.14 13.58 27.97
C LEU A 55 -44.89 14.21 28.62
N LYS A 56 -44.64 13.96 29.91
CA LYS A 56 -43.46 14.48 30.63
C LYS A 56 -42.19 13.68 30.34
N GLN A 57 -42.01 13.22 29.10
CA GLN A 57 -40.77 12.60 28.67
C GLN A 57 -39.74 13.71 28.37
N LYS A 58 -38.71 13.81 29.21
CA LYS A 58 -37.55 14.65 28.91
C LYS A 58 -36.69 13.90 27.90
N LEU A 59 -36.61 14.40 26.66
CA LEU A 59 -35.58 13.96 25.73
C LEU A 59 -34.21 14.42 26.24
N PRO A 60 -33.14 13.63 26.03
CA PRO A 60 -31.80 14.13 26.26
C PRO A 60 -31.51 15.33 25.33
N ASP A 61 -30.97 16.41 25.89
CA ASP A 61 -30.51 17.57 25.12
C ASP A 61 -29.23 17.20 24.34
N ASP A 62 -29.39 16.49 23.23
CA ASP A 62 -28.27 16.07 22.37
C ASP A 62 -27.56 17.28 21.72
N ASP A 63 -28.23 18.43 21.63
CA ASP A 63 -27.67 19.65 21.04
C ASP A 63 -26.57 20.30 21.87
N VAL A 64 -26.52 20.06 23.19
CA VAL A 64 -25.44 20.53 24.08
C VAL A 64 -24.17 19.68 23.92
N ALA A 65 -24.30 18.42 23.46
CA ALA A 65 -23.17 17.52 23.26
C ALA A 65 -22.30 17.87 22.03
N SER A 66 -22.79 18.72 21.13
CA SER A 66 -22.12 19.06 19.87
C SER A 66 -20.83 19.88 20.04
N VAL A 67 -20.77 20.79 21.02
CA VAL A 67 -19.62 21.71 21.21
C VAL A 67 -18.40 21.01 21.83
N VAL A 68 -18.60 19.92 22.59
CA VAL A 68 -17.51 19.13 23.18
C VAL A 68 -16.98 18.05 22.22
N SER A 69 -17.63 17.85 21.06
CA SER A 69 -17.37 16.74 20.13
C SER A 69 -16.05 16.83 19.35
N SER A 70 -15.33 17.95 19.39
CA SER A 70 -14.05 18.07 18.68
C SER A 70 -12.85 17.43 19.39
N HIS A 71 -13.00 16.94 20.63
CA HIS A 71 -11.87 16.39 21.42
C HIS A 71 -11.99 14.93 21.87
N LYS A 72 -13.13 14.26 21.66
CA LYS A 72 -13.24 12.81 21.90
C LYS A 72 -14.13 12.17 20.85
N SER A 73 -13.52 11.60 19.81
CA SER A 73 -14.10 10.50 19.07
C SER A 73 -14.26 9.31 20.03
N LYS A 74 -15.43 9.21 20.68
CA LYS A 74 -15.86 8.04 21.46
C LYS A 74 -16.28 6.96 20.45
N LEU A 75 -15.32 6.16 19.98
CA LEU A 75 -15.64 4.85 19.38
C LEU A 75 -15.13 3.67 20.21
N ASP A 76 -14.31 3.92 21.24
CA ASP A 76 -13.96 2.87 22.21
C ASP A 76 -14.35 3.30 23.63
N ASN A 77 -15.29 2.57 24.22
CA ASN A 77 -15.68 2.65 25.64
C ASN A 77 -14.56 2.21 26.62
N SER A 78 -13.28 2.20 26.19
CA SER A 78 -12.09 1.87 26.97
C SER A 78 -11.13 3.07 27.07
N SER A 79 -11.66 4.29 27.09
CA SER A 79 -10.91 5.55 27.10
C SER A 79 -10.23 5.82 28.46
N ARG A 80 -9.27 4.98 28.84
CA ARG A 80 -8.19 5.43 29.72
C ARG A 80 -7.39 6.52 29.00
N PRO A 81 -6.92 7.57 29.69
CA PRO A 81 -6.09 8.59 29.07
C PRO A 81 -4.83 7.92 28.48
N THR A 82 -4.77 7.85 27.14
CA THR A 82 -3.65 7.21 26.44
C THR A 82 -2.32 7.83 26.85
N THR A 83 -1.33 6.98 27.14
CA THR A 83 -0.01 7.45 27.53
C THR A 83 0.69 8.16 26.35
N LYS A 84 1.67 9.03 26.63
CA LYS A 84 2.47 9.70 25.57
C LYS A 84 3.10 8.67 24.61
N LYS A 85 3.48 7.50 25.13
CA LYS A 85 4.04 6.38 24.36
C LYS A 85 3.02 5.82 23.37
N GLU A 86 1.78 5.55 23.81
CA GLU A 86 0.69 5.09 22.94
C GLU A 86 0.36 6.12 21.86
N LYS A 87 0.31 7.41 22.20
CA LYS A 87 0.06 8.46 21.20
C LYS A 87 1.14 8.50 20.11
N ILE A 88 2.40 8.23 20.45
CA ILE A 88 3.49 8.16 19.47
C ILE A 88 3.35 6.91 18.61
N LYS A 89 3.06 5.75 19.23
CA LYS A 89 2.83 4.48 18.53
C LYS A 89 1.67 4.60 17.54
N ASN A 90 0.53 5.12 17.97
CA ASN A 90 -0.66 5.32 17.13
C ASN A 90 -0.38 6.26 15.96
N ARG A 91 0.39 7.33 16.17
CA ARG A 91 0.83 8.23 15.09
C ARG A 91 1.69 7.50 14.05
N LYS A 92 2.67 6.72 14.51
CA LYS A 92 3.54 5.92 13.64
C LYS A 92 2.72 4.88 12.86
N GLU A 93 1.83 4.16 13.53
CA GLU A 93 0.97 3.16 12.89
C GLU A 93 0.02 3.79 11.88
N ALA A 94 -0.65 4.90 12.22
CA ALA A 94 -1.51 5.61 11.29
C ALA A 94 -0.73 6.08 10.05
N PHE A 95 0.50 6.56 10.23
CA PHE A 95 1.37 6.92 9.10
C PHE A 95 1.75 5.72 8.24
N LEU A 96 2.16 4.61 8.85
CA LEU A 96 2.48 3.37 8.13
C LEU A 96 1.27 2.80 7.40
N ARG A 97 0.09 2.84 8.01
CA ARG A 97 -1.17 2.44 7.36
C ARG A 97 -1.43 3.26 6.10
N LYS A 98 -1.27 4.59 6.17
CA LYS A 98 -1.41 5.47 4.99
C LYS A 98 -0.43 5.12 3.88
N LEU A 99 0.85 4.88 4.22
CA LEU A 99 1.86 4.47 3.25
C LEU A 99 1.53 3.11 2.61
N ASN A 100 1.11 2.15 3.43
CA ASN A 100 0.76 0.81 2.97
C ASN A 100 -0.45 0.84 2.04
N ILE A 101 -1.50 1.62 2.35
CA ILE A 101 -2.65 1.81 1.47
C ILE A 101 -2.20 2.33 0.11
N ALA A 102 -1.41 3.41 0.08
CA ALA A 102 -0.92 3.99 -1.17
C ALA A 102 -0.02 3.02 -1.96
N HIS A 103 0.80 2.22 -1.28
CA HIS A 103 1.62 1.19 -1.90
C HIS A 103 0.76 0.07 -2.50
N ASN A 104 -0.20 -0.44 -1.74
CA ASN A 104 -1.08 -1.54 -2.15
C ASN A 104 -1.91 -1.17 -3.37
N LEU A 105 -2.52 0.02 -3.38
CA LEU A 105 -3.25 0.53 -4.55
C LEU A 105 -2.36 0.62 -5.80
N LYS A 106 -1.10 1.05 -5.64
CA LYS A 106 -0.13 1.09 -6.75
C LYS A 106 0.28 -0.30 -7.23
N SER A 107 0.44 -1.28 -6.33
CA SER A 107 0.73 -2.65 -6.75
C SER A 107 -0.49 -3.30 -7.41
N GLU A 108 -1.68 -3.13 -6.84
CA GLU A 108 -2.93 -3.68 -7.36
C GLU A 108 -3.25 -3.14 -8.75
N THR A 109 -3.10 -1.84 -8.98
CA THR A 109 -3.29 -1.26 -10.33
C THR A 109 -2.30 -1.82 -11.36
N LYS A 110 -1.03 -2.02 -10.98
CA LYS A 110 -0.03 -2.65 -11.86
C LYS A 110 -0.38 -4.10 -12.15
N GLU A 111 -0.83 -4.85 -11.15
CA GLU A 111 -1.23 -6.24 -11.30
C GLU A 111 -2.50 -6.37 -12.13
N ARG A 112 -3.50 -5.51 -11.90
CA ARG A 112 -4.73 -5.42 -12.69
C ARG A 112 -4.43 -5.19 -14.16
N LYS A 113 -3.55 -4.24 -14.48
CA LYS A 113 -3.09 -4.01 -15.87
C LYS A 113 -2.40 -5.23 -16.48
N LYS A 114 -1.72 -6.06 -15.70
CA LYS A 114 -1.12 -7.31 -16.20
C LYS A 114 -2.19 -8.38 -16.43
N ARG A 115 -3.15 -8.51 -15.51
CA ARG A 115 -4.27 -9.47 -15.61
C ARG A 115 -5.19 -9.11 -16.77
N GLN A 116 -5.52 -7.84 -16.97
CA GLN A 116 -6.32 -7.37 -18.11
C GLN A 116 -5.69 -7.65 -19.48
N LYS A 117 -4.36 -7.85 -19.56
CA LYS A 117 -3.69 -8.22 -20.82
C LYS A 117 -3.88 -9.69 -21.20
N THR A 118 -4.48 -10.54 -20.37
CA THR A 118 -4.80 -11.90 -20.76
C THR A 118 -5.95 -11.87 -21.78
N SER A 119 -5.66 -12.20 -23.04
CA SER A 119 -6.59 -11.94 -24.15
C SER A 119 -7.91 -12.72 -24.07
N VAL A 120 -7.89 -13.89 -23.43
CA VAL A 120 -9.02 -14.84 -23.45
C VAL A 120 -10.01 -14.62 -22.29
N THR A 121 -9.58 -14.06 -21.16
CA THR A 121 -10.39 -14.10 -19.91
C THR A 121 -10.42 -12.79 -19.13
N GLY A 122 -9.58 -11.79 -19.46
CA GLY A 122 -9.55 -10.53 -18.72
C GLY A 122 -9.16 -10.69 -17.24
N ASP A 123 -9.64 -9.77 -16.38
CA ASP A 123 -9.31 -9.76 -14.94
C ASP A 123 -10.36 -10.52 -14.10
N MET A 124 -9.96 -11.69 -13.60
CA MET A 124 -10.81 -12.57 -12.78
C MET A 124 -10.75 -12.29 -11.28
N ARG A 125 -9.88 -11.36 -10.82
CA ARG A 125 -9.73 -11.07 -9.40
C ARG A 125 -10.99 -10.53 -8.70
N PRO A 126 -11.82 -9.68 -9.34
CA PRO A 126 -13.06 -9.19 -8.72
C PRO A 126 -14.02 -10.32 -8.29
N LEU A 127 -14.06 -11.42 -9.05
CA LEU A 127 -14.90 -12.58 -8.73
C LEU A 127 -14.42 -13.28 -7.45
N LEU A 128 -13.11 -13.31 -7.21
CA LEU A 128 -12.55 -13.90 -5.99
C LEU A 128 -12.74 -12.99 -4.76
N ASP A 129 -12.72 -11.67 -4.96
CA ASP A 129 -12.87 -10.68 -3.88
C ASP A 129 -14.32 -10.57 -3.39
N ALA A 130 -15.29 -10.81 -4.26
CA ALA A 130 -16.71 -10.85 -3.92
C ALA A 130 -17.12 -12.11 -3.12
N LEU A 131 -16.24 -13.11 -3.00
CA LEU A 131 -16.52 -14.30 -2.21
C LEU A 131 -16.33 -13.99 -0.71
N PRO A 132 -17.21 -14.49 0.18
CA PRO A 132 -16.93 -14.56 1.61
C PRO A 132 -15.57 -15.22 1.80
N SER A 133 -14.77 -14.76 2.76
CA SER A 133 -13.36 -15.16 2.92
C SER A 133 -13.23 -16.64 3.34
N VAL A 134 -13.49 -17.56 2.42
CA VAL A 134 -13.07 -18.95 2.53
C VAL A 134 -11.57 -18.91 2.27
N SER A 135 -10.79 -19.42 3.22
CA SER A 135 -9.34 -19.49 3.14
C SER A 135 -8.91 -20.49 2.06
N CYS A 136 -9.17 -20.16 0.79
CA CYS A 136 -8.58 -20.83 -0.34
C CYS A 136 -7.08 -20.63 -0.21
N LYS A 137 -6.38 -21.68 0.26
CA LYS A 137 -4.93 -21.76 0.35
C LYS A 137 -4.39 -21.54 -1.06
N GLU A 138 -4.11 -20.29 -1.43
CA GLU A 138 -3.49 -19.94 -2.69
C GLU A 138 -2.18 -20.76 -2.77
N LYS A 139 -2.14 -21.75 -3.67
CA LYS A 139 -0.95 -22.55 -3.93
C LYS A 139 0.12 -21.59 -4.45
N LYS A 140 1.03 -21.17 -3.57
CA LYS A 140 2.15 -20.29 -3.91
C LYS A 140 2.94 -20.95 -5.04
N GLN A 141 2.79 -20.40 -6.24
CA GLN A 141 3.59 -20.81 -7.40
C GLN A 141 5.06 -20.66 -7.04
N THR A 142 5.83 -21.69 -7.40
CA THR A 142 7.25 -21.89 -7.12
C THR A 142 8.05 -20.60 -7.26
N PHE A 143 8.74 -20.21 -6.19
CA PHE A 143 9.69 -19.11 -6.19
C PHE A 143 10.82 -19.44 -7.19
N ARG A 144 10.75 -18.91 -8.42
CA ARG A 144 11.98 -18.68 -9.17
C ARG A 144 12.84 -17.76 -8.31
N ALA A 145 13.99 -18.27 -7.86
CA ALA A 145 14.93 -17.52 -7.04
C ALA A 145 15.24 -16.20 -7.76
N LYS A 146 14.67 -15.10 -7.27
CA LYS A 146 14.93 -13.78 -7.83
C LYS A 146 16.42 -13.52 -7.62
N ILE A 147 17.20 -13.55 -8.69
CA ILE A 147 18.60 -13.11 -8.69
C ILE A 147 18.58 -11.67 -8.22
N LYS A 148 18.90 -11.45 -6.94
CA LYS A 148 18.94 -10.11 -6.36
C LYS A 148 20.08 -9.39 -7.06
N LYS A 149 19.79 -8.24 -7.65
CA LYS A 149 20.83 -7.32 -8.15
C LYS A 149 21.73 -6.97 -6.96
N ARG A 150 22.93 -7.53 -6.91
CA ARG A 150 23.89 -7.26 -5.83
C ARG A 150 24.29 -5.78 -5.93
N SER A 151 24.40 -5.11 -4.78
CA SER A 151 24.90 -3.74 -4.73
C SER A 151 26.35 -3.69 -5.21
N VAL A 152 26.75 -2.58 -5.82
CA VAL A 152 28.15 -2.36 -6.23
C VAL A 152 29.06 -2.51 -4.98
N PRO A 153 30.13 -3.33 -5.05
CA PRO A 153 31.05 -3.49 -3.92
C PRO A 153 31.78 -2.19 -3.59
N LYS A 154 32.25 -2.06 -2.34
CA LYS A 154 32.93 -0.84 -1.85
C LYS A 154 34.20 -0.56 -2.67
N MET A 155 34.57 0.72 -2.80
CA MET A 155 35.75 1.16 -3.58
C MET A 155 37.03 0.38 -3.23
N LYS A 156 37.33 0.20 -1.94
CA LYS A 156 38.52 -0.57 -1.49
C LYS A 156 38.49 -2.04 -1.94
N GLN A 157 37.32 -2.67 -1.95
CA GLN A 157 37.18 -4.05 -2.43
C GLN A 157 37.38 -4.12 -3.94
N ARG A 158 36.85 -3.15 -4.69
CA ARG A 158 37.07 -3.05 -6.14
C ARG A 158 38.55 -2.84 -6.48
N GLN A 159 39.22 -1.95 -5.76
CA GLN A 159 40.65 -1.72 -5.94
C GLN A 159 41.47 -2.99 -5.64
N LYS A 160 41.14 -3.71 -4.56
CA LYS A 160 41.80 -4.99 -4.25
C LYS A 160 41.57 -6.04 -5.33
N ALA A 161 40.33 -6.19 -5.81
CA ALA A 161 39.98 -7.13 -6.88
C ALA A 161 40.74 -6.80 -8.17
N MET A 162 40.79 -5.53 -8.57
CA MET A 162 41.54 -5.08 -9.73
C MET A 162 43.04 -5.39 -9.61
N LEU A 163 43.66 -5.13 -8.45
CA LEU A 163 45.08 -5.47 -8.25
C LEU A 163 45.32 -6.98 -8.31
N GLN A 164 44.40 -7.79 -7.76
CA GLN A 164 44.48 -9.24 -7.86
C GLN A 164 44.37 -9.71 -9.32
N GLU A 165 43.45 -9.14 -10.11
CA GLU A 165 43.30 -9.43 -11.53
C GLU A 165 44.57 -9.09 -12.33
N ILE A 166 45.20 -7.94 -12.04
CA ILE A 166 46.46 -7.54 -12.68
C ILE A 166 47.58 -8.54 -12.39
N LEU A 167 47.71 -8.98 -11.12
CA LEU A 167 48.73 -9.96 -10.74
C LEU A 167 48.50 -11.32 -11.39
N VAL A 168 47.23 -11.77 -11.46
CA VAL A 168 46.86 -13.01 -12.15
C VAL A 168 47.20 -12.90 -13.63
N PHE A 169 46.91 -11.76 -14.26
CA PHE A 169 47.22 -11.53 -15.67
C PHE A 169 48.73 -11.54 -15.95
N GLN A 170 49.52 -10.85 -15.12
CA GLN A 170 50.99 -10.89 -15.22
C GLN A 170 51.53 -12.32 -15.10
N LYS A 171 50.95 -13.12 -14.20
CA LYS A 171 51.31 -14.52 -14.05
C LYS A 171 51.01 -15.34 -15.31
N ILE A 172 49.82 -15.18 -15.89
CA ILE A 172 49.43 -15.87 -17.13
C ILE A 172 50.38 -15.50 -18.28
N LEU A 173 50.77 -14.23 -18.38
CA LEU A 173 51.72 -13.79 -19.40
C LEU A 173 53.13 -14.36 -19.20
N SER A 174 53.52 -14.68 -17.97
CA SER A 174 54.81 -15.34 -17.69
C SER A 174 54.79 -16.85 -17.92
N ASP A 175 53.62 -17.45 -18.14
CA ASP A 175 53.49 -18.90 -18.32
C ASP A 175 53.79 -19.29 -19.78
N PRO A 176 54.78 -20.17 -20.03
CA PRO A 176 55.22 -20.50 -21.39
C PRO A 176 54.16 -21.25 -22.21
N THR A 177 53.22 -21.93 -21.53
CA THR A 177 52.09 -22.62 -22.17
C THR A 177 51.12 -21.64 -22.81
N TYR A 178 50.94 -20.46 -22.20
CA TYR A 178 50.09 -19.40 -22.72
C TYR A 178 50.76 -18.63 -23.86
N GLU A 179 52.09 -18.44 -23.80
CA GLU A 179 52.86 -17.85 -24.91
C GLU A 179 52.84 -18.71 -26.18
N ALA A 180 52.91 -20.04 -26.03
CA ALA A 180 52.92 -20.97 -27.15
C ALA A 180 51.56 -21.10 -27.85
N ASP A 181 50.48 -21.29 -27.09
CA ASP A 181 49.10 -21.30 -27.62
C ASP A 181 48.11 -20.73 -26.59
N PRO A 182 47.72 -19.45 -26.72
CA PRO A 182 46.82 -18.80 -25.76
C PRO A 182 45.42 -19.41 -25.80
N SER A 183 44.97 -19.87 -26.97
CA SER A 183 43.63 -20.43 -27.15
C SER A 183 43.53 -21.83 -26.52
N GLY A 184 44.56 -22.66 -26.73
CA GLY A 184 44.70 -23.97 -26.11
C GLY A 184 44.82 -23.88 -24.58
N ALA A 185 45.66 -22.98 -24.07
CA ALA A 185 45.82 -22.80 -22.63
C ALA A 185 44.50 -22.42 -21.92
N VAL A 186 43.71 -21.52 -22.52
CA VAL A 186 42.40 -21.14 -21.98
C VAL A 186 41.39 -22.29 -22.02
N THR A 187 41.34 -23.03 -23.13
CA THR A 187 40.40 -24.17 -23.25
C THR A 187 40.74 -25.29 -22.26
N ASN A 188 42.02 -25.62 -22.09
CA ASN A 188 42.48 -26.60 -21.10
C ASN A 188 42.13 -26.15 -19.67
N HIS A 189 42.38 -24.88 -19.33
CA HIS A 189 42.02 -24.35 -18.01
C HIS A 189 40.51 -24.45 -17.71
N ILE A 190 39.67 -24.16 -18.70
CA ILE A 190 38.21 -24.30 -18.56
C ILE A 190 37.83 -25.77 -18.35
N GLN A 191 38.43 -26.70 -19.10
CA GLN A 191 38.17 -28.14 -18.94
C GLN A 191 38.59 -28.65 -17.57
N ASP A 192 39.77 -28.26 -17.08
CA ASP A 192 40.25 -28.64 -15.76
C ASP A 192 39.34 -28.10 -14.66
N LYS A 193 38.91 -26.84 -14.77
CA LYS A 193 37.97 -26.25 -13.81
C LYS A 193 36.61 -26.95 -13.79
N ILE A 194 36.11 -27.37 -14.96
CA ILE A 194 34.89 -28.17 -15.04
C ILE A 194 35.10 -29.51 -14.32
N ARG A 195 36.23 -30.19 -14.52
CA ARG A 195 36.54 -31.46 -13.86
C ARG A 195 36.67 -31.34 -12.34
N GLU A 196 37.12 -30.21 -11.81
CA GLU A 196 37.22 -29.96 -10.35
C GLU A 196 35.85 -29.66 -9.71
N GLU A 197 34.91 -29.11 -10.48
CA GLU A 197 33.56 -28.76 -9.98
C GLU A 197 32.58 -29.95 -10.03
N PHE A 198 32.92 -31.05 -10.72
CA PHE A 198 32.10 -32.27 -10.89
C PHE A 198 32.73 -33.51 -10.25
#